data_AF-A0A7I7SYU5-F1
#
_entry.id   AF-A0A7I7SYU5-F1
#
_cell.length_a   1.000
_cell.length_b   1.000
_cell.length_c   1.000
_cell.angle_alpha   90.00
_cell.angle_beta   90.00
_cell.angle_gamma   90.00
#
_symmetry.space_group_name_H-M   'P 1'
#
loop_
_entity.id
_entity.type
_entity.pdbx_description
1 polymer ?
#
loop_
_entity_poly.entity_id
_entity_poly.type
_entity_poly.pdbx_seq_one_letter_code
_entity_poly.pdbx_strand_id
1 'polypeptide(L)'
;MTNHEAAADSRRAAALILHYSHRRTDGCNEVLAEAVQAARITELIMALCDLFQHIVPALVTQLGMACLSGLVVDMANTTDGDPDIRRAAQLIAHHGNDNSEALTAVLADADEADRVTELVLAILNLYETLLPPLYSPLGLKTLQQTVLDFAAQEDTDD
;
A
#
# COMPACT_ATOMS: atom_id res chain seq x y z
N MET A 1 0.13 -13.85 14.18
CA MET A 1 -0.59 -12.57 14.08
C MET A 1 -2.02 -12.87 14.44
N THR A 2 -2.58 -12.17 15.43
CA THR A 2 -3.98 -12.38 15.82
C THR A 2 -4.88 -11.62 14.84
N ASN A 3 -6.08 -12.13 14.54
CA ASN A 3 -7.02 -11.53 13.57
C ASN A 3 -7.28 -10.03 13.85
N HIS A 4 -7.25 -9.63 15.12
CA HIS A 4 -7.42 -8.23 15.54
C HIS A 4 -6.31 -7.26 15.08
N GLU A 5 -5.07 -7.75 14.93
CA GLU A 5 -3.92 -6.92 14.53
C GLU A 5 -3.98 -6.58 13.04
N ALA A 6 -4.40 -7.52 12.20
CA ALA A 6 -4.61 -7.31 10.76
C ALA A 6 -5.72 -6.27 10.51
N ALA A 7 -6.80 -6.32 11.30
CA ALA A 7 -7.86 -5.33 11.31
C ALA A 7 -7.32 -3.91 11.55
N ALA A 8 -6.44 -3.79 12.55
CA ALA A 8 -5.89 -2.52 12.99
C ALA A 8 -4.95 -1.94 11.93
N ASP A 9 -4.10 -2.77 11.33
CA ASP A 9 -3.19 -2.34 10.27
C ASP A 9 -3.95 -1.94 8.99
N SER A 10 -5.02 -2.66 8.63
CA SER A 10 -5.94 -2.27 7.54
C SER A 10 -6.60 -0.90 7.78
N ARG A 11 -7.04 -0.63 9.03
CA ARG A 11 -7.62 0.68 9.39
C ARG A 11 -6.58 1.80 9.29
N ARG A 12 -5.35 1.56 9.75
CA ARG A 12 -4.25 2.52 9.63
C ARG A 12 -3.92 2.82 8.17
N ALA A 13 -3.81 1.78 7.34
CA ALA A 13 -3.56 1.91 5.91
C ALA A 13 -4.62 2.77 5.22
N ALA A 14 -5.90 2.53 5.48
CA ALA A 14 -6.98 3.35 4.94
C ALA A 14 -6.98 4.80 5.45
N ALA A 15 -6.71 5.01 6.74
CA ALA A 15 -6.55 6.35 7.30
C ALA A 15 -5.43 7.11 6.60
N LEU A 16 -4.28 6.45 6.37
CA LEU A 16 -3.16 7.03 5.65
C LEU A 16 -3.53 7.42 4.21
N ILE A 17 -4.20 6.55 3.46
CA ILE A 17 -4.65 6.84 2.10
C ILE A 17 -5.61 8.04 2.08
N LEU A 18 -6.53 8.11 3.05
CA LEU A 18 -7.47 9.23 3.19
C LEU A 18 -6.76 10.55 3.52
N HIS A 19 -5.83 10.56 4.48
CA HIS A 19 -5.05 11.75 4.80
C HIS A 19 -4.21 12.21 3.61
N TYR A 20 -3.56 11.27 2.92
CA TYR A 20 -2.76 11.54 1.72
C TYR A 20 -3.59 12.13 0.58
N SER A 21 -4.79 11.58 0.33
CA SER A 21 -5.71 12.06 -0.71
C SER A 21 -6.16 13.51 -0.49
N HIS A 22 -6.32 13.91 0.77
CA HIS A 22 -6.71 15.27 1.15
C HIS A 22 -5.51 16.19 1.42
N ARG A 23 -4.28 15.75 1.11
CA ARG A 23 -3.03 16.47 1.39
C ARG A 23 -2.90 16.90 2.86
N ARG A 24 -3.42 16.10 3.79
CA ARG A 24 -3.35 16.33 5.24
C ARG A 24 -2.08 15.71 5.81
N THR A 25 -0.96 16.41 5.64
CA THR A 25 0.38 15.95 6.08
C THR A 25 0.42 15.57 7.55
N ASP A 26 -0.24 16.33 8.42
CA ASP A 26 -0.24 16.07 9.87
C ASP A 26 -0.88 14.71 10.18
N GLY A 27 -2.00 14.39 9.52
CA GLY A 27 -2.66 13.10 9.70
C GLY A 27 -1.86 11.93 9.10
N CYS A 28 -1.13 12.13 8.01
CA CYS A 28 -0.21 11.11 7.51
C CYS A 28 0.91 10.83 8.53
N ASN A 29 1.49 11.90 9.10
CA ASN A 29 2.55 11.79 10.09
C ASN A 29 2.07 11.12 11.38
N GLU A 30 0.84 11.40 11.83
CA GLU A 30 0.23 10.73 12.98
C GLU A 30 0.12 9.23 12.77
N VAL A 31 -0.40 8.79 11.62
CA VAL A 31 -0.54 7.35 11.31
C VAL A 31 0.82 6.66 11.22
N LEU A 32 1.79 7.29 10.55
CA LEU A 32 3.15 6.76 10.44
C LEU A 32 3.82 6.67 11.81
N ALA A 33 3.69 7.71 12.65
CA ALA A 33 4.25 7.71 14.00
C ALA A 33 3.62 6.62 14.88
N GLU A 34 2.32 6.38 14.77
CA GLU A 34 1.64 5.30 15.49
C GLU A 34 2.19 3.92 15.07
N ALA A 35 2.33 3.68 13.76
CA ALA A 35 2.87 2.41 13.24
C ALA A 35 4.32 2.18 13.66
N VAL A 36 5.15 3.23 13.65
CA VAL A 36 6.53 3.16 14.15
C VAL A 36 6.56 2.87 15.65
N GLN A 37 5.75 3.57 16.46
CA GLN A 37 5.68 3.34 17.91
C GLN A 37 5.24 1.92 18.26
N ALA A 38 4.37 1.34 17.44
CA ALA A 38 3.91 -0.04 17.59
C ALA A 38 4.89 -1.09 17.03
N ALA A 39 5.98 -0.67 16.37
CA ALA A 39 6.88 -1.55 15.60
C ALA A 39 6.14 -2.36 14.53
N ARG A 40 5.17 -1.73 13.85
CA ARG A 40 4.26 -2.32 12.84
C ARG A 40 4.39 -1.69 11.46
N ILE A 41 5.51 -1.03 11.16
CA ILE A 41 5.64 -0.27 9.90
C ILE A 41 5.60 -1.19 8.67
N THR A 42 6.20 -2.37 8.77
CA THR A 42 6.16 -3.41 7.73
C THR A 42 4.73 -3.83 7.45
N GLU A 43 3.94 -4.04 8.48
CA GLU A 43 2.58 -4.55 8.33
C GLU A 43 1.59 -3.47 7.91
N LEU A 44 1.87 -2.21 8.24
CA LEU A 44 1.20 -1.07 7.59
C LEU A 44 1.48 -1.06 6.07
N ILE A 45 2.72 -1.30 5.65
CA ILE A 45 3.09 -1.34 4.22
C ILE A 45 2.37 -2.50 3.52
N MET A 46 2.33 -3.68 4.12
CA MET A 46 1.61 -4.83 3.58
C MET A 46 0.10 -4.53 3.47
N ALA A 47 -0.51 -4.00 4.53
CA ALA A 47 -1.92 -3.63 4.52
C ALA A 47 -2.27 -2.58 3.44
N LEU A 48 -1.37 -1.63 3.15
CA LEU A 48 -1.55 -0.70 2.03
C LEU A 48 -1.60 -1.44 0.69
N CYS A 49 -0.64 -2.35 0.44
CA CYS A 49 -0.59 -3.14 -0.77
C CYS A 49 -1.83 -4.03 -0.92
N ASP A 50 -2.26 -4.69 0.15
CA ASP A 50 -3.47 -5.52 0.18
C ASP A 50 -4.73 -4.72 -0.17
N LEU A 51 -4.92 -3.55 0.45
CA LEU A 51 -6.08 -2.69 0.15
C LEU A 51 -6.09 -2.26 -1.32
N PHE A 52 -4.95 -1.86 -1.87
CA PHE A 52 -4.88 -1.49 -3.27
C PHE A 52 -5.11 -2.68 -4.20
N GLN A 53 -4.51 -3.84 -3.93
CA GLN A 53 -4.70 -5.05 -4.73
C GLN A 53 -6.16 -5.54 -4.71
N HIS A 54 -6.87 -5.35 -3.60
CA HIS A 54 -8.29 -5.71 -3.50
C HIS A 54 -9.19 -4.77 -4.32
N ILE A 55 -8.88 -3.48 -4.35
CA ILE A 55 -9.77 -2.47 -4.95
C ILE A 55 -9.51 -2.26 -6.45
N VAL A 56 -8.28 -2.46 -6.91
CA VAL A 56 -7.88 -2.26 -8.32
C VAL A 56 -8.76 -3.07 -9.29
N PRO A 57 -9.07 -4.36 -9.05
CA PRO A 57 -9.95 -5.14 -9.93
C PRO A 57 -11.38 -4.59 -10.05
N ALA A 58 -11.87 -3.87 -9.03
CA ALA A 58 -13.19 -3.25 -9.06
C ALA A 58 -13.21 -1.94 -9.90
N LEU A 59 -12.04 -1.35 -10.13
CA LEU A 59 -11.88 -0.05 -10.80
C LEU A 59 -11.33 -0.16 -12.21
N VAL A 60 -10.72 -1.30 -12.57
CA VAL A 60 -9.97 -1.46 -13.81
C VAL A 60 -10.39 -2.73 -14.54
N THR A 61 -10.42 -2.66 -15.88
CA THR A 61 -10.62 -3.84 -16.72
C THR A 61 -9.43 -4.80 -16.61
N GLN A 62 -9.61 -6.07 -16.99
CA GLN A 62 -8.51 -7.04 -17.02
C GLN A 62 -7.33 -6.58 -17.90
N LEU A 63 -7.62 -5.97 -19.05
CA LEU A 63 -6.60 -5.40 -19.93
C LEU A 63 -5.86 -4.24 -19.24
N GLY A 64 -6.59 -3.34 -18.58
CA GLY A 64 -5.98 -2.23 -17.85
C GLY A 64 -5.09 -2.72 -16.71
N MET A 65 -5.50 -3.76 -15.97
CA MET A 65 -4.67 -4.38 -14.95
C MET A 65 -3.38 -4.99 -15.51
N ALA A 66 -3.46 -5.67 -16.67
CA ALA A 66 -2.28 -6.22 -17.33
C ALA A 66 -1.29 -5.11 -17.75
N CYS A 67 -1.79 -3.99 -18.29
CA CYS A 67 -0.96 -2.83 -18.62
C CYS A 67 -0.31 -2.21 -17.37
N LEU A 68 -1.06 -2.07 -16.27
CA LEU A 68 -0.53 -1.54 -15.01
C LEU A 68 0.56 -2.45 -14.43
N SER A 69 0.34 -3.76 -14.43
CA SER A 69 1.34 -4.73 -13.98
C SER A 69 2.62 -4.66 -14.80
N GLY A 70 2.52 -4.52 -16.14
CA GLY A 70 3.69 -4.34 -17.00
C GLY A 70 4.46 -3.06 -16.67
N LEU A 71 3.76 -1.94 -16.50
CA LEU A 71 4.38 -0.66 -16.11
C LEU A 71 5.10 -0.75 -14.76
N VAL A 72 4.50 -1.39 -13.75
CA VAL A 72 5.13 -1.57 -12.44
C VAL A 72 6.39 -2.42 -12.56
N VAL A 73 6.38 -3.49 -13.36
CA VAL A 73 7.57 -4.33 -13.61
C VAL A 73 8.66 -3.55 -14.33
N ASP A 74 8.32 -2.73 -15.32
CA ASP A 74 9.29 -1.88 -16.02
C ASP A 74 9.93 -0.86 -15.06
N MET A 75 9.12 -0.23 -14.20
CA MET A 75 9.59 0.71 -13.17
C MET A 75 10.42 0.02 -12.08
N ALA A 76 10.12 -1.24 -11.74
CA ALA A 76 10.91 -2.02 -10.78
C ALA A 76 12.33 -2.33 -11.30
N ASN A 77 12.49 -2.40 -12.62
CA ASN A 77 13.74 -2.76 -13.30
C ASN A 77 14.54 -1.55 -13.80
N THR A 78 13.98 -0.34 -13.79
CA THR A 78 14.71 0.86 -14.25
C THR A 78 15.86 1.21 -13.30
N THR A 79 17.05 1.43 -13.83
CA THR A 79 18.18 1.97 -13.04
C THR A 79 18.22 3.50 -13.06
N ASP A 80 17.55 4.11 -14.04
CA ASP A 80 17.42 5.55 -14.20
C ASP A 80 16.09 6.01 -13.59
N GLY A 81 16.16 6.82 -12.53
CA GLY A 81 14.97 7.34 -11.86
C GLY A 81 15.12 7.50 -10.35
N ASP A 82 14.02 7.87 -9.70
CA ASP A 82 13.95 8.00 -8.25
C ASP A 82 14.08 6.61 -7.59
N PRO A 83 15.08 6.39 -6.71
CA PRO A 83 15.30 5.10 -6.06
C PRO A 83 14.11 4.63 -5.21
N ASP A 84 13.31 5.54 -4.64
CA ASP A 84 12.19 5.16 -3.79
C ASP A 84 10.97 4.73 -4.62
N ILE A 85 10.78 5.36 -5.78
CA ILE A 85 9.78 4.91 -6.77
C ILE A 85 10.12 3.53 -7.29
N ARG A 86 11.41 3.25 -7.55
CA ARG A 86 11.86 1.90 -7.92
C ARG A 86 11.59 0.89 -6.81
N ARG A 87 11.96 1.20 -5.56
CA ARG A 87 11.68 0.31 -4.41
C ARG A 87 10.19 0.05 -4.25
N ALA A 88 9.36 1.08 -4.35
CA ALA A 88 7.90 0.94 -4.27
C ALA A 88 7.36 0.06 -5.41
N ALA A 89 7.86 0.22 -6.63
CA ALA A 89 7.48 -0.63 -7.76
C ALA A 89 7.92 -2.09 -7.56
N GLN A 90 9.13 -2.33 -7.07
CA GLN A 90 9.62 -3.66 -6.70
C GLN A 90 8.76 -4.30 -5.62
N LEU A 91 8.44 -3.54 -4.57
CA LEU A 91 7.60 -3.99 -3.47
C LEU A 91 6.21 -4.40 -3.96
N ILE A 92 5.55 -3.57 -4.77
CA ILE A 92 4.23 -3.86 -5.37
C ILE A 92 4.31 -5.10 -6.28
N ALA A 93 5.36 -5.21 -7.10
CA ALA A 93 5.54 -6.37 -7.98
C ALA A 93 5.76 -7.66 -7.20
N HIS A 94 6.58 -7.64 -6.15
CA HIS A 94 6.82 -8.81 -5.30
C HIS A 94 5.58 -9.19 -4.50
N HIS A 95 4.82 -8.19 -4.02
CA HIS A 95 3.53 -8.40 -3.38
C HIS A 95 2.54 -9.11 -4.29
N GLY A 96 2.34 -8.60 -5.51
CA GLY A 96 1.41 -9.21 -6.47
C GLY A 96 1.81 -10.61 -6.95
N ASN A 97 3.05 -11.05 -6.70
CA ASN A 97 3.57 -12.38 -7.06
C ASN A 97 3.80 -13.28 -5.84
N ASP A 98 3.29 -12.90 -4.65
CA ASP A 98 3.46 -13.63 -3.39
C ASP A 98 4.94 -13.94 -3.05
N ASN A 99 5.87 -13.08 -3.48
CA ASN A 99 7.30 -13.26 -3.28
C ASN A 99 7.77 -12.61 -1.97
N SER A 100 7.48 -13.28 -0.85
CA SER A 100 7.76 -12.81 0.51
C SER A 100 9.24 -12.58 0.81
N GLU A 101 10.13 -13.38 0.24
CA GLU A 101 11.58 -13.22 0.38
C GLU A 101 12.04 -11.90 -0.26
N ALA A 102 11.61 -11.64 -1.50
CA ALA A 102 11.97 -10.41 -2.20
C ALA A 102 11.30 -9.17 -1.57
N LEU A 103 10.07 -9.30 -1.06
CA LEU A 103 9.43 -8.26 -0.25
C LEU A 103 10.27 -7.86 0.96
N THR A 104 10.73 -8.86 1.72
CA THR A 104 11.56 -8.64 2.90
C THR A 104 12.88 -7.95 2.54
N ALA A 105 13.49 -8.32 1.41
CA ALA A 105 14.71 -7.68 0.94
C ALA A 105 14.51 -6.19 0.60
N VAL A 106 13.40 -5.82 -0.04
CA VAL A 106 13.11 -4.41 -0.35
C VAL A 106 12.86 -3.60 0.92
N LEU A 107 12.14 -4.17 1.90
CA LEU A 107 11.91 -3.53 3.19
C LEU A 107 13.22 -3.32 3.96
N ALA A 108 14.10 -4.33 3.98
CA ALA A 108 15.42 -4.23 4.60
C ALA A 108 16.29 -3.16 3.92
N ASP A 109 16.30 -3.09 2.59
CA ASP A 109 17.05 -2.05 1.85
C ASP A 109 16.54 -0.63 2.16
N ALA A 110 15.22 -0.46 2.33
CA ALA A 110 14.65 0.83 2.72
C ALA A 110 14.97 1.20 4.18
N ASP A 111 14.98 0.22 5.08
CA ASP A 111 15.36 0.40 6.48
C ASP A 111 16.85 0.74 6.63
N GLU A 112 17.73 -0.01 5.97
CA GLU A 112 19.18 0.24 5.95
C GLU A 112 19.52 1.64 5.39
N ALA A 113 18.69 2.16 4.48
CA ALA A 113 18.82 3.50 3.93
C ALA A 113 18.20 4.62 4.79
N ASP A 114 17.49 4.30 5.88
CA ASP A 114 16.66 5.23 6.68
C ASP A 114 15.60 5.94 5.81
N ARG A 115 14.96 5.19 4.90
CA ARG A 115 14.03 5.69 3.87
C ARG A 115 12.66 5.01 3.89
N VAL A 116 12.29 4.40 5.00
CA VAL A 116 11.01 3.68 5.12
C VAL A 116 9.82 4.61 4.89
N THR A 117 9.89 5.85 5.37
CA THR A 117 8.83 6.85 5.16
C THR A 117 8.69 7.19 3.68
N GLU A 118 9.80 7.40 2.98
CA GLU A 118 9.84 7.70 1.56
C GLU A 118 9.33 6.52 0.72
N LEU A 119 9.61 5.28 1.12
CA LEU A 119 9.02 4.09 0.51
C LEU A 119 7.48 4.11 0.63
N VAL A 120 6.93 4.42 1.82
CA VAL A 120 5.47 4.53 1.99
C VAL A 120 4.88 5.61 1.09
N LEU A 121 5.49 6.79 1.05
CA LEU A 121 5.04 7.89 0.20
C LEU A 121 5.14 7.55 -1.29
N ALA A 122 6.19 6.83 -1.70
CA ALA A 122 6.38 6.38 -3.07
C ALA A 122 5.30 5.38 -3.51
N ILE A 123 4.88 4.46 -2.63
CA ILE A 123 3.75 3.55 -2.89
C ILE A 123 2.46 4.34 -3.13
N LEU A 124 2.14 5.28 -2.23
CA LEU A 124 0.95 6.13 -2.37
C LEU A 124 0.96 6.93 -3.67
N ASN A 125 2.12 7.52 -4.00
CA ASN A 125 2.31 8.31 -5.23
C ASN A 125 2.17 7.45 -6.49
N LEU A 126 2.70 6.21 -6.49
CA LEU A 126 2.55 5.27 -7.60
C LEU A 126 1.08 4.96 -7.86
N TYR A 127 0.31 4.60 -6.83
CA TYR A 127 -1.12 4.32 -7.00
C TYR A 127 -1.93 5.56 -7.37
N GLU A 128 -1.58 6.75 -6.86
CA GLU A 128 -2.21 8.01 -7.28
C GLU A 128 -1.97 8.30 -8.76
N THR A 129 -0.73 8.07 -9.23
CA THR A 129 -0.33 8.30 -10.63
C THR A 129 -0.96 7.29 -11.58
N LEU A 130 -0.91 6.00 -11.21
CA LEU A 130 -1.32 4.89 -12.07
C LEU A 130 -2.83 4.65 -12.06
N LEU A 131 -3.50 4.98 -10.95
CA LEU A 131 -4.94 4.78 -10.80
C LEU A 131 -5.64 6.00 -10.19
N PRO A 132 -5.70 7.15 -10.89
CA PRO A 132 -6.41 8.33 -10.40
C PRO A 132 -7.87 8.08 -9.96
N PRO A 133 -8.67 7.20 -10.61
CA PRO A 133 -10.03 6.90 -10.17
C PRO A 133 -10.14 6.38 -8.73
N LEU A 134 -9.09 5.78 -8.18
CA LEU A 134 -9.03 5.32 -6.80
C LEU A 134 -9.20 6.45 -5.79
N TYR A 135 -8.66 7.62 -6.11
CA TYR A 135 -8.70 8.81 -5.26
C TYR A 135 -9.96 9.65 -5.50
N SER A 136 -10.90 9.17 -6.33
CA SER A 136 -12.22 9.78 -6.47
C SER A 136 -13.09 9.52 -5.23
N PRO A 137 -14.17 10.30 -5.00
CA PRO A 137 -15.09 10.05 -3.91
C PRO A 137 -15.67 8.63 -3.89
N LEU A 138 -15.89 8.03 -5.07
CA LEU A 138 -16.34 6.65 -5.18
C LEU A 138 -15.25 5.66 -4.77
N GLY A 139 -14.03 5.82 -5.29
CA GLY A 139 -12.89 4.96 -4.96
C GLY A 139 -12.57 4.96 -3.46
N LEU A 140 -12.53 6.14 -2.84
CA LEU A 140 -12.31 6.28 -1.39
C LEU A 140 -13.44 5.65 -0.57
N LYS A 141 -14.70 5.78 -1.01
CA LYS A 141 -15.83 5.13 -0.35
C LYS A 141 -15.73 3.61 -0.44
N THR A 142 -15.39 3.07 -1.60
CA THR A 142 -15.16 1.63 -1.78
C THR A 142 -14.03 1.15 -0.88
N LEU A 143 -12.95 1.92 -0.73
CA LEU A 143 -11.82 1.57 0.12
C LEU A 143 -12.21 1.48 1.59
N GLN A 144 -12.98 2.46 2.06
CA GLN A 144 -13.52 2.43 3.42
C GLN A 144 -14.43 1.22 3.65
N GLN A 145 -15.24 0.85 2.65
CA GLN A 145 -16.07 -0.34 2.73
C GLN A 145 -15.24 -1.63 2.78
N THR A 146 -14.19 -1.74 1.96
CA THR A 146 -13.27 -2.89 1.98
C THR A 146 -12.64 -3.12 3.36
N VAL A 147 -12.25 -2.05 4.06
CA VAL A 147 -11.73 -2.19 5.44
C VAL A 147 -12.79 -2.71 6.41
N LEU A 148 -14.04 -2.28 6.27
CA LEU A 148 -15.14 -2.80 7.08
C LEU A 148 -15.42 -4.27 6.78
N ASP A 149 -15.33 -4.66 5.51
CA ASP A 149 -15.53 -6.03 5.08
C ASP A 149 -14.42 -6.96 5.61
N PHE A 150 -13.16 -6.51 5.60
CA PHE A 150 -12.03 -7.23 6.22
C PHE A 150 -12.24 -7.42 7.72
N ALA A 151 -12.64 -6.36 8.43
CA ALA A 151 -12.94 -6.46 9.87
C ALA A 151 -14.10 -7.42 10.17
N ALA A 152 -15.12 -7.47 9.30
CA ALA A 152 -16.26 -8.37 9.47
C ALA A 152 -15.91 -9.84 9.16
N GLN A 153 -15.00 -10.09 8.21
CA GLN A 153 -14.47 -11.43 7.93
C GLN A 153 -13.62 -11.94 9.11
N GLU A 154 -12.83 -11.07 9.73
CA GLU A 154 -12.02 -11.39 10.91
C GLU A 154 -12.86 -11.78 12.13
N ASP A 155 -14.03 -11.14 12.35
CA ASP A 155 -14.96 -11.49 13.44
C ASP A 155 -15.67 -12.85 13.24
N THR A 156 -15.65 -13.40 12.01
CA THR A 156 -16.36 -14.63 11.65
C THR A 156 -15.46 -15.87 11.73
N ASP A 157 -14.13 -15.69 11.71
CA ASP A 157 -13.11 -16.75 11.72
C ASP A 157 -12.49 -17.03 13.11
N ASP A 158 -13.00 -16.40 14.18
CA ASP A 158 -12.70 -16.68 15.61
C ASP A 158 -13.74 -17.63 16.26
#